data_AF-A0A7V9GBH3-F1
#
_entry.id   AF-A0A7V9GBH3-F1
#
_cell.length_a   1.000
_cell.length_b   1.000
_cell.length_c   1.000
_cell.angle_alpha   90.00
_cell.angle_beta   90.00
_cell.angle_gamma   90.00
#
_symmetry.space_group_name_H-M   'P 1'
#
loop_
_entity.id
_entity.type
_entity.pdbx_description
1 polymer ?
#
loop_
_entity_poly.entity_id
_entity_poly.type
_entity_poly.pdbx_seq_one_letter_code
_entity_poly.pdbx_strand_id
1 'polypeptide(L)' 'MQLKFADILEAVEELPLNEKEVLVDILQNRLIEIRRNQLEKDIENAEREFEQGLCKPATVDEIMREVLS' A
#
# COMPACT_ATOMS: atom_id res chain seq x y z
N MET A 1 -24.51 -3.60 -2.87
CA MET A 1 -24.28 -4.70 -3.84
C MET A 1 -22.79 -4.71 -4.14
N GLN A 2 -22.09 -5.79 -3.78
CA GLN A 2 -20.65 -5.92 -4.04
C GLN A 2 -20.50 -6.53 -5.43
N LEU A 3 -19.92 -5.78 -6.37
CA LEU A 3 -19.54 -6.32 -7.68
C LEU A 3 -18.40 -7.32 -7.49
N LYS A 4 -18.44 -8.46 -8.20
CA LYS A 4 -17.32 -9.40 -8.16
C LYS A 4 -16.18 -8.85 -8.99
N PHE A 5 -14.96 -9.24 -8.65
CA PHE A 5 -13.78 -8.83 -9.41
C PHE A 5 -13.85 -9.26 -10.89
N ALA A 6 -14.41 -10.45 -11.17
CA ALA A 6 -14.63 -10.92 -12.53
C ALA A 6 -15.55 -9.97 -13.33
N ASP A 7 -16.67 -9.56 -12.75
CA ASP A 7 -17.62 -8.63 -13.40
C ASP A 7 -16.94 -7.28 -13.74
N ILE A 8 -16.00 -6.83 -12.90
CA ILE A 8 -15.23 -5.60 -13.13
C ILE A 8 -14.24 -5.78 -14.29
N LEU A 9 -13.56 -6.93 -14.38
CA LEU A 9 -12.66 -7.23 -15.49
C LEU A 9 -13.41 -7.30 -16.82
N GLU A 10 -14.54 -8.00 -16.85
CA GLU A 10 -15.40 -8.09 -18.04
C GLU A 10 -15.87 -6.69 -18.49
N ALA A 11 -16.31 -5.85 -17.55
CA ALA A 11 -16.70 -4.48 -17.87
C ALA A 11 -15.54 -3.63 -18.43
N VAL A 12 -14.31 -3.86 -17.96
CA VAL A 12 -13.12 -3.19 -18.49
C VAL A 12 -12.77 -3.70 -19.89
N GLU A 13 -12.97 -4.98 -20.19
CA GLU A 13 -12.72 -5.55 -21.52
C GLU A 13 -13.59 -4.92 -22.62
N GLU A 14 -14.81 -4.51 -22.29
CA GLU A 14 -15.73 -3.84 -23.22
C GLU A 14 -15.35 -2.38 -23.52
N LEU A 15 -14.41 -1.78 -22.77
CA LEU A 15 -13.99 -0.40 -22.99
C LEU A 15 -13.14 -0.25 -24.27
N PRO A 16 -13.30 0.87 -25.01
CA PRO A 16 -12.34 1.31 -26.02
C PRO A 16 -10.91 1.41 -25.47
N LEU A 17 -9.90 1.21 -26.33
CA LEU A 17 -8.49 1.21 -25.91
C LEU A 17 -8.08 2.50 -25.17
N ASN A 18 -8.49 3.66 -25.69
CA ASN A 18 -8.20 4.96 -25.07
C ASN A 18 -8.83 5.08 -23.67
N GLU A 19 -10.01 4.51 -23.46
CA GLU A 19 -10.68 4.54 -22.16
C GLU A 19 -10.01 3.57 -21.17
N LYS A 20 -9.52 2.42 -21.65
CA LYS A 20 -8.69 1.50 -20.85
C LYS A 20 -7.40 2.17 -20.38
N GLU A 21 -6.71 2.88 -21.27
CA GLU A 21 -5.48 3.62 -20.95
C GLU A 21 -5.75 4.68 -19.87
N VAL A 22 -6.79 5.50 -20.04
CA VAL A 22 -7.20 6.49 -19.05
C VAL A 22 -7.57 5.84 -17.71
N LEU A 23 -8.26 4.70 -17.73
CA LEU A 23 -8.61 3.97 -16.52
C LEU A 23 -7.35 3.49 -15.76
N VAL A 24 -6.36 2.97 -16.47
CA VAL A 24 -5.08 2.54 -15.89
C VAL A 24 -4.39 3.72 -15.20
N ASP A 25 -4.30 4.87 -15.86
CA ASP A 25 -3.66 6.06 -15.30
C ASP A 25 -4.37 6.54 -14.02
N ILE A 26 -5.70 6.57 -14.03
CA ILE A 26 -6.48 6.95 -12.85
C ILE A 26 -6.26 5.96 -11.70
N LEU A 27 -6.28 4.66 -11.99
CA LEU A 27 -6.09 3.63 -10.96
C LEU A 27 -4.68 3.68 -10.36
N GLN A 28 -3.66 3.85 -11.20
CA GLN A 28 -2.27 3.98 -10.74
C GLN A 28 -2.12 5.18 -9.80
N ASN A 29 -2.60 6.35 -10.19
CA ASN A 29 -2.53 7.55 -9.37
C ASN A 29 -3.26 7.35 -8.03
N ARG A 30 -4.45 6.77 -8.04
CA ARG A 30 -5.18 6.47 -6.80
C ARG A 30 -4.46 5.48 -5.89
N LEU A 31 -3.83 4.45 -6.46
CA LEU A 31 -3.07 3.48 -5.67
C LEU A 31 -1.83 4.11 -5.04
N ILE A 32 -1.16 5.03 -5.74
CA ILE A 32 -0.04 5.80 -5.19
C ILE A 32 -0.50 6.62 -3.99
N GLU A 33 -1.62 7.34 -4.10
CA GLU A 33 -2.15 8.15 -2.99
C GLU A 33 -2.57 7.29 -1.80
N ILE A 34 -3.21 6.15 -2.04
CA ILE A 34 -3.56 5.20 -0.96
C ILE A 34 -2.30 4.74 -0.22
N ARG A 35 -1.25 4.37 -0.95
CA ARG A 35 0.02 3.93 -0.35
C ARG A 35 0.72 5.04 0.41
N ARG A 36 0.69 6.27 -0.08
CA ARG A 36 1.22 7.45 0.64
C ARG A 36 0.51 7.65 1.98
N ASN A 37 -0.82 7.58 1.98
CA ASN A 37 -1.62 7.69 3.21
C ASN A 37 -1.38 6.53 4.18
N GLN A 38 -1.08 5.33 3.68
CA GLN A 38 -0.69 4.20 4.52
C GLN A 38 0.69 4.45 5.16
N LEU A 39 1.65 4.92 4.36
CA LEU A 39 2.99 5.25 4.84
C LEU A 39 2.97 6.35 5.91
N GLU A 40 2.14 7.38 5.74
CA GLU A 40 1.97 8.44 6.75
C GLU A 40 1.51 7.85 8.09
N LYS A 41 0.52 6.95 8.08
CA LYS A 41 0.07 6.27 9.29
C LYS A 41 1.14 5.38 9.90
N ASP A 42 1.91 4.68 9.08
CA ASP A 42 2.99 3.82 9.54
C ASP A 42 4.09 4.65 10.22
N ILE A 43 4.42 5.82 9.67
CA ILE A 43 5.36 6.78 10.26
C ILE A 43 4.81 7.31 11.60
N GLU A 44 3.57 7.80 11.64
CA GLU A 44 2.95 8.30 12.87
C GLU A 44 2.92 7.24 13.99
N ASN A 45 2.66 5.98 13.63
CA ASN A 45 2.68 4.88 14.59
C ASN A 45 4.10 4.60 15.10
N ALA A 46 5.09 4.56 14.20
CA ALA A 46 6.48 4.35 14.57
C ALA A 46 7.03 5.47 15.47
N GLU A 47 6.72 6.73 15.17
CA GLU A 47 7.09 7.88 16.01
C GLU A 47 6.46 7.75 17.40
N ARG A 48 5.16 7.41 17.47
CA ARG A 48 4.46 7.21 18.74
C ARG A 48 5.06 6.07 19.57
N GLU A 49 5.38 4.95 18.94
CA GLU A 49 6.03 3.81 19.61
C GLU A 49 7.39 4.19 20.19
N PHE A 50 8.16 4.99 19.45
CA PHE A 50 9.45 5.50 19.91
C PHE A 50 9.30 6.45 21.10
N GLU A 51 8.40 7.45 21.00
CA GLU A 51 8.12 8.39 22.09
C GLU A 51 7.63 7.71 23.37
N GLN A 52 6.84 6.64 23.22
CA GLN A 52 6.34 5.84 24.34
C GLN A 52 7.37 4.86 24.92
N GLY A 53 8.57 4.77 24.33
CA GLY A 53 9.61 3.84 24.76
C GLY A 53 9.26 2.38 24.50
N LEU A 54 8.37 2.10 23.55
CA LEU A 54 7.97 0.74 23.17
C LEU A 54 9.04 0.06 22.29
N CYS A 55 9.96 0.83 21.71
CA CYS A 55 11.11 0.31 20.99
C CYS A 55 12.12 -0.35 21.94
N LYS A 56 12.64 -1.51 21.54
CA LYS A 56 13.73 -2.19 22.26
C LYS A 56 15.08 -1.79 21.65
N PRO A 57 16.10 -1.47 22.47
CA PRO A 57 17.45 -1.32 21.95
C PRO A 57 17.92 -2.65 21.37
N ALA A 58 18.44 -2.61 20.15
CA ALA A 58 18.98 -3.77 19.46
C ALA A 58 20.26 -3.39 18.73
N THR A 59 21.23 -4.30 18.72
CA THR A 59 22.44 -4.19 17.91
C THR A 59 22.14 -4.52 16.45
N VAL A 60 23.02 -4.09 15.53
CA VAL A 60 22.89 -4.39 14.09
C VAL A 60 22.81 -5.91 13.86
N ASP A 61 23.60 -6.70 14.58
CA ASP A 61 23.60 -8.17 14.44
C ASP A 61 22.27 -8.80 14.89
N GLU A 62 21.61 -8.25 15.90
CA GLU A 62 20.29 -8.70 16.36
C GLU A 62 19.19 -8.35 15.36
N ILE A 63 19.22 -7.14 14.82
CA ILE A 63 18.27 -6.70 13.77
C ILE A 63 18.41 -7.58 12.52
N MET A 64 19.65 -7.81 12.05
CA MET A 64 19.89 -8.63 10.87
C MET A 64 19.44 -10.08 11.05
N ARG A 65 19.48 -10.61 12.29
CA ARG A 65 18.99 -11.95 12.59
C ARG A 65 17.48 -12.07 12.44
N GLU A 66 16.71 -11.02 12.78
CA GLU A 66 15.25 -10.99 12.60
C GLU A 66 14.85 -10.78 11.13
N VAL A 67 15.60 -9.99 10.36
CA VAL A 67 15.31 -9.75 8.94
C VAL A 67 15.53 -11.00 8.08
N LEU A 68 16.50 -11.84 8.46
CA LEU A 68 16.91 -13.02 7.71
C LEU A 68 16.23 -14.33 8.17
N SER A 69 15.36 -14.27 9.19
CA SER A 69 14.58 -15.42 9.69
C SER A 69 13.28 -15.59 8.94
#